data_AF-A0A0R3LZP5-F1
#
_entry.id   AF-A0A0R3LZP5-F1
#
_cell.length_a   1.000
_cell.length_b   1.000
_cell.length_c   1.000
_cell.angle_alpha   90.00
_cell.angle_beta   90.00
_cell.angle_gamma   90.00
#
_symmetry.space_group_name_H-M   'P 1'
#
loop_
_entity.id
_entity.type
_entity.pdbx_description
1 polymer ?
#
loop_
_entity_poly.entity_id
_entity_poly.type
_entity_poly.pdbx_seq_one_letter_code
_entity_poly.pdbx_strand_id
1 'polypeptide(L)'
;MDLDRYFGKTPATLEEIRRRVMFALDRHPLCRGIEFDVVSMPRNRKSNWTVTLQAVAPDAVWEASDIVADIQEAYELAAAA
;
A
#
# COMPACT_ATOMS: atom_id res chain seq x y z
N MET A 1 19.76 16.94 15.08
CA MET A 1 19.64 15.47 15.05
C MET A 1 18.37 15.17 14.28
N ASP A 2 18.51 15.07 12.96
CA ASP A 2 17.43 14.85 12.00
C ASP A 2 17.03 13.37 11.98
N LEU A 3 16.26 12.95 12.97
CA LEU A 3 15.68 11.59 13.02
C LEU A 3 14.63 11.37 11.92
N ASP A 4 14.20 12.43 11.24
CA ASP A 4 13.26 12.41 10.11
C ASP A 4 13.87 11.84 8.81
N ARG A 5 15.20 11.74 8.73
CA ARG A 5 15.92 11.22 7.54
C ARG A 5 16.17 9.71 7.52
N TYR A 6 15.89 9.00 8.62
CA TYR A 6 16.26 7.59 8.76
C TYR A 6 15.10 6.59 8.57
N PHE A 7 13.86 7.06 8.47
CA PHE A 7 12.74 6.26 7.96
C PHE A 7 12.44 6.68 6.52
N GLY A 8 13.47 6.72 5.67
CA GLY A 8 13.25 6.70 4.23
C GLY A 8 12.37 5.49 3.91
N LYS A 9 11.35 5.69 3.07
CA LYS A 9 10.41 4.62 2.68
C LYS A 9 11.20 3.36 2.34
N THR A 10 10.75 2.23 2.87
CA THR A 10 11.43 0.95 2.60
C THR A 10 11.22 0.59 1.13
N PRO A 11 12.28 0.49 0.31
CA PRO A 11 12.14 0.09 -1.08
C PRO A 11 11.71 -1.38 -1.14
N ALA A 12 10.56 -1.63 -1.74
CA ALA A 12 9.97 -2.96 -1.89
C ALA A 12 9.56 -3.19 -3.35
N THR A 13 9.57 -4.45 -3.78
CA THR A 13 9.05 -4.81 -5.10
C THR A 13 7.52 -4.77 -5.11
N LEU A 14 6.92 -4.70 -6.29
CA LEU A 14 5.46 -4.69 -6.45
C LEU A 14 4.80 -5.93 -5.81
N GLU A 15 5.43 -7.10 -5.95
CA GLU A 15 4.96 -8.34 -5.33
C GLU A 15 5.01 -8.32 -3.80
N GLU A 16 6.04 -7.67 -3.24
CA GLU A 16 6.20 -7.54 -1.79
C GLU A 16 5.16 -6.57 -1.21
N ILE A 17 4.97 -5.43 -1.89
CA ILE A 17 3.90 -4.48 -1.58
C ILE A 17 2.54 -5.19 -1.63
N ARG A 18 2.26 -5.95 -2.70
CA ARG A 18 1.02 -6.73 -2.83
C ARG A 18 0.84 -7.69 -1.67
N ARG A 19 1.89 -8.42 -1.25
CA ARG A 19 1.82 -9.33 -0.10
C ARG A 19 1.54 -8.59 1.20
N ARG A 20 2.15 -7.43 1.43
CA ARG A 20 1.89 -6.61 2.64
C ARG A 20 0.48 -6.06 2.67
N VAL A 21 -0.02 -5.52 1.56
CA VAL A 21 -1.41 -5.06 1.43
C VAL A 21 -2.37 -6.22 1.68
N MET A 22 -2.13 -7.39 1.07
CA MET A 22 -2.92 -8.60 1.30
C MET A 22 -2.97 -8.99 2.77
N PHE A 23 -1.81 -9.03 3.44
CA PHE A 23 -1.72 -9.43 4.83
C PHE A 23 -2.38 -8.43 5.78
N ALA A 24 -2.25 -7.13 5.47
CA ALA A 24 -2.90 -6.07 6.24
C ALA A 24 -4.43 -6.11 6.06
N LEU A 25 -4.92 -6.33 4.83
CA LEU A 25 -6.35 -6.49 4.56
C LEU A 25 -6.90 -7.78 5.18
N ASP A 26 -6.18 -8.91 5.10
CA ASP A 26 -6.62 -10.19 5.70
C ASP A 26 -6.71 -10.12 7.23
N ARG A 27 -5.88 -9.29 7.86
CA ARG A 27 -5.95 -9.03 9.31
C ARG A 27 -7.27 -8.38 9.72
N HIS A 28 -7.93 -7.65 8.81
CA HIS A 28 -9.20 -7.00 9.08
C HIS A 28 -10.37 -7.91 8.66
N PRO A 29 -11.27 -8.29 9.59
CA PRO A 29 -12.37 -9.20 9.28
C PRO A 29 -13.35 -8.63 8.24
N LEU A 30 -13.46 -7.30 8.14
CA LEU A 30 -14.28 -6.59 7.17
C LEU A 30 -13.64 -6.51 5.78
N CYS A 31 -12.30 -6.61 5.73
CA CYS A 31 -11.53 -6.51 4.50
C CYS A 31 -11.18 -7.89 3.90
N ARG A 32 -11.66 -8.96 4.53
CA ARG A 32 -11.34 -10.33 4.16
C ARG A 32 -12.03 -10.71 2.85
N GLY A 33 -11.24 -11.06 1.84
CA GLY A 33 -11.73 -11.45 0.52
C GLY A 33 -12.02 -10.28 -0.44
N ILE A 34 -11.54 -9.08 -0.12
CA ILE A 34 -11.53 -7.95 -1.05
C ILE A 34 -10.64 -8.27 -2.25
N GLU A 35 -11.10 -7.91 -3.45
CA GLU A 35 -10.26 -7.88 -4.63
C GLU A 35 -9.48 -6.57 -4.66
N PHE A 36 -8.17 -6.62 -4.86
CA PHE A 36 -7.37 -5.41 -5.00
C PHE A 36 -6.28 -5.64 -6.02
N ASP A 37 -5.90 -4.57 -6.72
CA ASP A 37 -4.81 -4.59 -7.68
C ASP A 37 -3.77 -3.53 -7.34
N VAL A 38 -2.50 -3.91 -7.38
CA VAL A 38 -1.38 -3.02 -7.10
C VAL A 38 -0.80 -2.58 -8.43
N VAL A 39 -0.90 -1.30 -8.73
CA VAL A 39 -0.42 -0.72 -9.98
C VAL A 39 0.74 0.22 -9.72
N SER A 40 1.83 0.06 -10.49
CA SER A 40 2.90 1.04 -10.53
C SER A 40 2.41 2.30 -11.23
N MET A 41 2.48 3.46 -10.55
CA MET A 41 2.12 4.74 -11.15
C MET A 41 3.41 5.54 -11.41
N PRO A 42 3.74 5.85 -12.66
CA PRO A 42 4.96 6.59 -12.99
C PRO A 42 4.90 8.09 -12.62
N ARG A 43 3.81 8.58 -12.02
CA ARG A 43 3.45 10.01 -12.10
C ARG A 43 3.01 10.65 -10.79
N ASN A 44 3.50 10.21 -9.63
CA ASN A 44 3.22 10.93 -8.38
C ASN A 44 4.46 11.24 -7.56
N ARG A 45 4.51 12.47 -7.04
CA ARG A 45 5.67 13.06 -6.32
C ARG A 45 5.88 12.46 -4.92
N LYS A 46 4.94 11.65 -4.44
CA LYS A 46 4.93 11.06 -3.09
C LYS A 46 5.13 9.54 -3.06
N SER A 47 4.67 8.80 -4.08
CA SER A 47 4.77 7.33 -4.15
C SER A 47 4.74 6.86 -5.61
N ASN A 48 5.54 5.84 -5.93
CA ASN A 48 5.70 5.29 -7.30
C ASN A 48 4.66 4.18 -7.64
N TRP A 49 3.67 3.97 -6.78
CA TRP A 49 2.68 2.90 -6.88
C TRP A 49 1.40 3.26 -6.12
N THR A 50 0.28 2.63 -6.48
CA THR A 50 -1.00 2.74 -5.78
C THR A 50 -1.74 1.40 -5.77
N VAL A 51 -2.73 1.29 -4.88
CA VAL A 51 -3.68 0.16 -4.87
C VAL A 51 -5.00 0.63 -5.43
N THR A 52 -5.57 -0.19 -6.30
CA THR A 52 -6.96 -0.10 -6.74
C THR A 52 -7.75 -1.14 -5.97
N LEU A 53 -8.67 -0.69 -5.12
CA LEU A 53 -9.57 -1.57 -4.38
C LEU A 53 -10.80 -1.88 -5.24
N GLN A 54 -11.13 -3.15 -5.42
CA GLN A 54 -12.28 -3.65 -6.17
C GLN A 54 -13.19 -4.48 -5.25
N ALA A 55 -14.51 -4.42 -5.46
CA ALA A 55 -15.47 -5.19 -4.66
C ALA A 55 -15.39 -4.96 -3.13
N VAL A 56 -14.97 -3.77 -2.68
CA VAL A 56 -14.91 -3.43 -1.26
C VAL A 56 -16.27 -3.01 -0.73
N ALA A 57 -16.69 -3.61 0.39
CA ALA A 57 -17.88 -3.18 1.10
C ALA A 57 -17.72 -1.72 1.56
N PRO A 58 -18.75 -0.86 1.44
CA PRO A 58 -18.65 0.57 1.76
C PRO A 58 -18.15 0.86 3.19
N ASP A 59 -18.44 -0.04 4.13
CA ASP A 59 -17.97 0.01 5.52
C ASP A 59 -16.45 -0.25 5.64
N ALA A 60 -15.90 -1.08 4.75
CA ALA A 60 -14.49 -1.46 4.69
C ALA A 60 -13.64 -0.56 3.77
N VAL A 61 -14.24 0.30 2.94
CA VAL A 61 -13.52 1.21 2.02
C VAL A 61 -12.58 2.13 2.80
N TRP A 62 -13.06 2.67 3.92
CA TRP A 62 -12.27 3.59 4.74
C TRP A 62 -11.11 2.88 5.42
N GLU A 63 -11.34 1.71 6.03
CA GLU A 63 -10.27 0.91 6.64
C GLU A 63 -9.22 0.49 5.59
N ALA A 64 -9.66 -0.01 4.44
CA ALA A 64 -8.75 -0.43 3.38
C ALA A 64 -7.93 0.75 2.83
N SER A 65 -8.53 1.93 2.71
CA SER A 65 -7.81 3.13 2.27
C SER A 65 -6.78 3.61 3.29
N ASP A 66 -7.10 3.55 4.59
CA ASP A 66 -6.20 3.92 5.69
C ASP A 66 -4.98 2.98 5.74
N ILE A 67 -5.23 1.66 5.65
CA ILE A 67 -4.18 0.63 5.57
C ILE A 67 -3.27 0.88 4.37
N VAL A 68 -3.83 1.17 3.20
CA VAL A 68 -3.02 1.44 2.00
C VAL A 68 -2.20 2.71 2.17
N ALA A 69 -2.74 3.75 2.81
CA ALA A 69 -2.01 4.99 3.07
C ALA A 69 -0.83 4.76 4.02
N ASP A 70 -0.99 3.97 5.08
CA ASP A 70 0.09 3.58 5.99
C ASP A 70 1.21 2.82 5.25
N ILE A 71 0.85 1.87 4.39
CA ILE A 71 1.82 1.12 3.59
C ILE A 71 2.50 2.03 2.55
N GLN A 72 1.79 2.96 1.92
CA GLN A 72 2.39 3.92 0.98
C GLN A 72 3.31 4.93 1.68
N GLU A 73 3.08 5.23 2.95
CA GLU A 73 3.95 6.07 3.77
C GLU A 73 5.19 5.31 4.25
N ALA A 74 5.06 4.01 4.54
CA ALA A 74 6.17 3.16 4.99
C ALA A 74 7.01 2.55 3.85
N TYR A 75 6.43 2.30 2.68
CA TYR A 75 7.05 1.58 1.56
C TYR A 75 7.01 2.36 0.25
N GLU A 76 8.11 2.29 -0.49
CA GLU A 76 8.19 2.79 -1.86
C GLU A 76 8.42 1.63 -2.82
N LEU A 77 7.88 1.75 -4.04
CA LEU A 77 8.19 0.79 -5.09
C LEU A 77 9.63 1.05 -5.50
N ALA A 78 10.49 0.06 -5.24
CA ALA A 78 11.85 0.04 -5.75
C ALA A 78 11.76 0.10 -7.28
N ALA A 79 12.17 1.21 -7.87
CA ALA A 79 12.27 1.32 -9.32
C ALA A 79 13.17 0.18 -9.79
N ALA A 80 12.61 -0.75 -10.58
CA ALA A 80 13.39 -1.77 -11.24
C ALA A 80 14.41 -1.04 -12.13
N ALA A 81 15.68 -1.16 -11.76
CA ALA A 81 16.82 -0.55 -12.44
C ALA A 81 16.95 -1.04 -13.88
#